data_AF-A0A925CU31-F1
#
_entry.id   AF-A0A925CU31-F1
#
_cell.length_a   1.000
_cell.length_b   1.000
_cell.length_c   1.000
_cell.angle_alpha   90.00
_cell.angle_beta   90.00
_cell.angle_gamma   90.00
#
_symmetry.space_group_name_H-M   'P 1'
#
loop_
_entity.id
_entity.type
_entity.pdbx_description
1 polymer ?
#
loop_
_entity_poly.entity_id
_entity_poly.type
_entity_poly.pdbx_seq_one_letter_code
_entity_poly.pdbx_strand_id
1 'polypeptide(L)'
;MRPPSLPRLLAIVLAGLGVLVLLETASVRRHGYDLAGQRAQRGADSVQQSADAAQPLASAARSARIDADASDSIRRADTRAVIGARGTGTFIPDILLLSDSTLQRWPDRRATPLRVYVSDEGPNAIGHVRDDYLQAVREAFTIWESVELPIRFAFVTDSALADITVSWVTDFNGDPVLGRTKVVRDSKFWIVRSDVQLATMRRDASGQLDPTVVRALAIHEIGHGIGLDHSRDTTVIMAPKIRARAITVFDKATAQLLYSVPPGSVVTRQRLSQPAQPALPSP
;
A
#
# COMPACT_ATOMS: atom_id res chain seq x y z
N MET A 1 -5.88 -52.24 13.10
CA MET A 1 -6.53 -51.09 13.77
C MET A 1 -6.66 -49.96 12.76
N ARG A 2 -7.91 -49.62 12.38
CA ARG A 2 -8.27 -48.50 11.51
C ARG A 2 -9.34 -47.68 12.24
N PRO A 3 -9.24 -46.33 12.28
CA PRO A 3 -10.23 -45.50 12.97
C PRO A 3 -11.56 -45.45 12.19
N PRO A 4 -12.71 -45.32 12.87
CA PRO A 4 -14.01 -45.18 12.23
C PRO A 4 -14.17 -43.80 11.57
N SER A 5 -14.74 -43.82 10.36
CA SER A 5 -15.01 -42.66 9.49
C SER A 5 -16.12 -41.75 10.01
N LEU A 6 -15.96 -40.45 9.73
CA LEU A 6 -16.73 -39.30 10.22
C LEU A 6 -18.18 -39.07 9.72
N PRO A 7 -18.84 -39.80 8.79
CA PRO A 7 -20.12 -39.32 8.25
C PRO A 7 -21.39 -39.71 9.05
N ARG A 8 -21.27 -40.31 10.25
CA ARG A 8 -22.45 -40.73 11.05
C ARG A 8 -22.86 -39.80 12.20
N LEU A 9 -22.07 -38.77 12.50
CA LEU A 9 -22.41 -37.78 13.55
C LEU A 9 -23.19 -36.56 13.04
N LEU A 10 -23.26 -36.33 11.73
CA LEU A 10 -23.96 -35.17 11.16
C LEU A 10 -25.48 -35.39 10.97
N ALA A 11 -25.94 -36.65 10.90
CA ALA A 11 -27.35 -36.97 10.64
C ALA A 11 -28.25 -36.94 11.89
N ILE A 12 -27.69 -36.97 13.09
CA ILE A 12 -28.46 -36.98 14.36
C ILE A 12 -28.69 -35.56 14.89
N VAL A 13 -27.87 -34.57 14.49
CA VAL A 13 -28.01 -33.18 14.94
C VAL A 13 -29.08 -32.40 14.14
N LEU A 14 -29.37 -32.79 12.90
CA LEU A 14 -30.38 -32.10 12.05
C LEU A 14 -31.83 -32.59 12.25
N ALA A 15 -32.06 -33.77 12.83
CA ALA A 15 -33.40 -34.26 13.18
C ALA A 15 -33.90 -33.72 14.55
N GLY A 16 -33.01 -33.26 15.42
CA GLY A 16 -33.33 -32.71 16.74
C GLY A 16 -33.80 -31.24 16.72
N LEU A 17 -33.47 -30.47 15.68
CA LEU A 17 -33.85 -29.05 15.58
C LEU A 17 -35.25 -28.82 14.95
N GLY A 18 -35.82 -29.82 14.27
CA GLY A 18 -37.14 -29.70 13.62
C GLY A 18 -38.33 -29.94 14.55
N VAL A 19 -38.16 -30.64 15.68
CA VAL A 19 -39.24 -30.97 16.62
C VAL A 19 -39.39 -29.92 17.72
N LEU A 20 -38.36 -29.09 17.96
CA LEU A 20 -38.44 -28.00 18.95
C LEU A 20 -39.17 -26.75 18.41
N VAL A 21 -39.31 -26.59 17.09
CA VAL A 21 -39.99 -25.44 16.46
C VAL A 21 -41.52 -25.63 16.33
N LEU A 22 -42.03 -26.86 16.51
CA LEU A 22 -43.46 -27.16 16.35
C LEU A 22 -44.24 -27.30 17.67
N LEU A 23 -43.58 -27.23 18.83
CA LEU A 23 -44.23 -27.31 20.14
C LEU A 23 -44.37 -25.98 20.89
N GLU A 24 -43.72 -24.90 20.44
CA GLU A 24 -43.95 -23.55 21.00
C GLU A 24 -45.19 -22.83 20.42
N THR A 25 -45.73 -23.28 19.28
CA THR A 25 -46.82 -22.57 18.58
C THR A 25 -48.22 -22.88 19.12
N ALA A 26 -48.38 -23.87 20.01
CA ALA A 26 -49.69 -24.31 20.49
C ALA A 26 -50.09 -23.80 21.89
N SER A 27 -49.16 -23.25 22.68
CA SER A 27 -49.44 -22.86 24.08
C SER A 27 -49.82 -21.38 24.28
N VAL A 28 -49.78 -20.53 23.25
CA VAL A 28 -49.98 -19.07 23.40
C VAL A 28 -51.40 -18.60 23.07
N ARG A 29 -52.28 -19.47 22.56
CA ARG A 29 -53.69 -19.13 22.26
C ARG A 29 -54.63 -19.55 23.38
N ARG A 30 -54.58 -18.87 24.53
CA ARG A 30 -55.69 -18.69 25.48
C ARG A 30 -55.16 -17.94 26.71
N HIS A 31 -55.26 -16.61 26.69
CA HIS A 31 -55.18 -15.62 27.79
C HIS A 31 -54.38 -14.39 27.35
N GLY A 32 -54.99 -13.53 26.52
CA GLY A 32 -54.28 -12.36 25.99
C GLY A 32 -55.20 -11.27 25.46
N TYR A 33 -56.32 -11.01 26.13
CA TYR A 33 -57.13 -9.82 25.89
C TYR A 33 -57.10 -8.98 27.18
N ASP A 34 -55.94 -8.38 27.47
CA ASP A 34 -55.78 -7.16 28.29
C ASP A 34 -54.31 -6.74 28.53
N LEU A 35 -53.31 -7.53 28.08
CA LEU A 35 -51.89 -7.17 28.16
C LEU A 35 -51.33 -6.50 26.88
N ALA A 36 -52.14 -6.36 25.82
CA ALA A 36 -51.68 -5.85 24.52
C ALA A 36 -51.47 -4.33 24.49
N GLY A 37 -52.23 -3.55 25.29
CA GLY A 37 -52.11 -2.09 25.34
C GLY A 37 -50.81 -1.61 25.99
N GLN A 38 -50.40 -2.20 27.12
CA GLN A 38 -49.19 -1.79 27.86
C GLN A 38 -47.88 -2.29 27.24
N ARG A 39 -47.90 -3.40 26.48
CA ARG A 39 -46.72 -3.95 25.79
C ARG A 39 -46.41 -3.21 24.47
N ALA A 40 -47.44 -2.70 23.79
CA ALA A 40 -47.28 -1.87 22.60
C ALA A 40 -46.71 -0.48 22.94
N GLN A 41 -47.10 0.12 24.07
CA GLN A 41 -46.52 1.38 24.56
C GLN A 41 -45.07 1.21 25.05
N ARG A 42 -44.75 0.18 25.86
CA ARG A 42 -43.35 -0.11 26.22
C ARG A 42 -42.47 -0.48 25.02
N GLY A 43 -43.02 -1.18 24.03
CA GLY A 43 -42.34 -1.52 22.78
C GLY A 43 -42.04 -0.27 21.95
N ALA A 44 -43.02 0.61 21.76
CA ALA A 44 -42.84 1.88 21.06
C ALA A 44 -41.85 2.80 21.80
N ASP A 45 -41.96 2.93 23.13
CA ASP A 45 -41.04 3.74 23.94
C ASP A 45 -39.60 3.20 23.91
N SER A 46 -39.42 1.87 23.88
CA SER A 46 -38.09 1.24 23.78
C SER A 46 -37.45 1.34 22.39
N VAL A 47 -38.26 1.28 21.32
CA VAL A 47 -37.79 1.50 19.93
C VAL A 47 -37.49 2.98 19.71
N GLN A 48 -38.31 3.88 20.26
CA GLN A 48 -38.09 5.32 20.21
C GLN A 48 -36.85 5.72 21.03
N GLN A 49 -36.64 5.16 22.24
CA GLN A 49 -35.42 5.37 23.04
C GLN A 49 -34.16 4.84 22.34
N SER A 50 -34.27 3.70 21.64
CA SER A 50 -33.15 3.14 20.88
C SER A 50 -32.82 4.00 19.64
N ALA A 51 -33.84 4.57 18.99
CA ALA A 51 -33.69 5.51 17.87
C ALA A 51 -33.12 6.87 18.34
N ASP A 52 -33.61 7.40 19.47
CA ASP A 52 -33.12 8.64 20.09
C ASP A 52 -31.70 8.51 20.63
N ALA A 53 -31.26 7.32 21.07
CA ALA A 53 -29.87 7.06 21.42
C ALA A 53 -28.96 6.86 20.19
N ALA A 54 -29.50 6.37 19.07
CA ALA A 54 -28.75 6.17 17.83
C ALA A 54 -28.48 7.48 17.05
N GLN A 55 -29.39 8.46 17.13
CA GLN A 55 -29.22 9.77 16.48
C GLN A 55 -27.99 10.59 16.96
N PRO A 56 -27.71 10.74 18.27
CA PRO A 56 -26.55 11.47 18.75
C PRO A 56 -25.23 10.75 18.41
N LEU A 57 -25.20 9.41 18.40
CA LEU A 57 -24.04 8.63 17.96
C LEU A 57 -23.78 8.80 16.45
N ALA A 58 -24.83 8.77 15.63
CA ALA A 58 -24.71 9.03 14.19
C ALA A 58 -24.29 10.47 13.90
N SER A 59 -24.78 11.44 14.66
CA SER A 59 -24.40 12.85 14.57
C SER A 59 -22.94 13.07 14.97
N ALA A 60 -22.50 12.52 16.12
CA ALA A 60 -21.11 12.59 16.57
C ALA A 60 -20.15 11.92 15.57
N ALA A 61 -20.51 10.75 15.04
CA ALA A 61 -19.73 10.08 14.01
C ALA A 61 -19.65 10.89 12.71
N ARG A 62 -20.71 11.63 12.36
CA ARG A 62 -20.74 12.52 11.20
C ARG A 62 -19.87 13.75 11.42
N SER A 63 -19.94 14.39 12.59
CA SER A 63 -19.08 15.53 12.94
C SER A 63 -17.60 15.13 12.95
N ALA A 64 -17.26 14.00 13.59
CA ALA A 64 -15.88 13.49 13.60
C ALA A 64 -15.34 13.20 12.18
N ARG A 65 -16.19 12.72 11.26
CA ARG A 65 -15.81 12.53 9.85
C ARG A 65 -15.57 13.86 9.14
N ILE A 66 -16.40 14.88 9.39
CA ILE A 66 -16.23 16.22 8.82
C ILE A 66 -14.92 16.84 9.31
N ASP A 67 -14.60 16.73 10.60
CA ASP A 67 -13.37 17.26 11.18
C ASP A 67 -12.13 16.53 10.64
N ALA A 68 -12.22 15.21 10.44
CA ALA A 68 -11.16 14.42 9.81
C ALA A 68 -10.94 14.80 8.34
N ASP A 69 -12.03 14.97 7.57
CA ASP A 69 -11.97 15.42 6.17
C ASP A 69 -11.37 16.83 6.05
N ALA A 70 -11.75 17.74 6.94
CA ALA A 70 -11.21 19.10 7.01
C ALA A 70 -9.71 19.07 7.31
N SER A 71 -9.30 18.33 8.34
CA SER A 71 -7.88 18.16 8.71
C SER A 71 -7.05 17.56 7.57
N ASP A 72 -7.61 16.61 6.84
CA ASP A 72 -6.96 15.98 5.70
C ASP A 72 -6.85 16.94 4.49
N SER A 73 -7.85 17.78 4.27
CA SER A 73 -7.79 18.82 3.23
C SER A 73 -6.72 19.88 3.51
N ILE A 74 -6.57 20.31 4.78
CA ILE A 74 -5.52 21.24 5.21
C ILE A 74 -4.15 20.62 4.98
N ARG A 75 -3.93 19.38 5.44
CA ARG A 75 -2.65 18.66 5.26
C ARG A 75 -2.23 18.56 3.78
N ARG A 76 -3.19 18.33 2.88
CA ARG A 76 -2.93 18.30 1.43
C ARG A 76 -2.59 19.67 0.87
N ALA A 77 -3.26 20.73 1.34
CA ALA A 77 -2.91 22.11 1.00
C ALA A 77 -1.48 22.45 1.41
N ASP A 78 -1.09 22.11 2.64
CA ASP A 78 0.26 22.33 3.15
C ASP A 78 1.29 21.54 2.32
N THR A 79 0.98 20.28 2.00
CA THR A 79 1.83 19.43 1.15
C THR A 79 2.05 20.07 -0.23
N ARG A 80 0.99 20.59 -0.87
CA ARG A 80 1.11 21.29 -2.15
C ARG A 80 1.92 22.58 -2.02
N ALA A 81 1.76 23.34 -0.94
CA ALA A 81 2.54 24.55 -0.72
C ALA A 81 4.04 24.24 -0.61
N VAL A 82 4.42 23.19 0.13
CA VAL A 82 5.81 22.73 0.23
C VAL A 82 6.35 22.28 -1.13
N ILE A 83 5.59 21.49 -1.88
CA ILE A 83 5.98 21.04 -3.23
C ILE A 83 6.12 22.23 -4.19
N GLY A 84 5.21 23.19 -4.14
CA GLY A 84 5.28 24.40 -4.97
C GLY A 84 6.50 25.26 -4.65
N ALA A 85 6.85 25.40 -3.37
CA ALA A 85 8.00 26.20 -2.93
C ALA A 85 9.36 25.53 -3.20
N ARG A 86 9.43 24.19 -3.17
CA ARG A 86 10.69 23.43 -3.23
C ARG A 86 10.84 22.52 -4.45
N GLY A 87 9.85 22.52 -5.36
CA GLY A 87 9.80 21.62 -6.50
C GLY A 87 10.78 21.95 -7.63
N THR A 88 11.27 23.19 -7.71
CA THR A 88 12.29 23.58 -8.69
C THR A 88 13.57 22.77 -8.49
N GLY A 89 14.11 22.20 -9.57
CA GLY A 89 15.27 21.30 -9.48
C GLY A 89 14.90 19.91 -8.95
N THR A 90 13.63 19.52 -9.01
CA THR A 90 13.16 18.16 -8.73
C THR A 90 12.29 17.65 -9.87
N PHE A 91 12.10 16.34 -9.93
CA PHE A 91 11.11 15.70 -10.81
C PHE A 91 9.87 15.20 -10.05
N ILE A 92 9.57 15.77 -8.87
CA ILE A 92 8.30 15.51 -8.17
C ILE A 92 7.07 15.71 -9.07
N PRO A 93 7.00 16.72 -9.97
CA PRO A 93 5.88 16.84 -10.90
C PRO A 93 5.70 15.62 -11.81
N ASP A 94 6.79 14.99 -12.26
CA ASP A 94 6.71 13.77 -13.07
C ASP A 94 6.17 12.60 -12.25
N ILE A 95 6.64 12.43 -11.00
CA ILE A 95 6.13 11.41 -10.07
C ILE A 95 4.61 11.59 -9.87
N LEU A 96 4.14 12.81 -9.62
CA LEU A 96 2.72 13.10 -9.42
C LEU A 96 1.88 12.81 -10.67
N LEU A 97 2.45 12.99 -11.87
CA LEU A 97 1.77 12.67 -13.13
C LEU A 97 1.66 11.16 -13.37
N LEU A 98 2.66 10.39 -12.93
CA LEU A 98 2.69 8.93 -13.08
C LEU A 98 1.90 8.19 -11.99
N SER A 99 1.80 8.79 -10.80
CA SER A 99 1.22 8.18 -9.61
C SER A 99 -0.17 8.73 -9.22
N ASP A 100 -0.97 9.19 -10.19
CA ASP A 100 -2.31 9.76 -9.96
C ASP A 100 -2.34 10.83 -8.85
N SER A 101 -1.33 11.70 -8.83
CA SER A 101 -1.12 12.74 -7.82
C SER A 101 -1.01 12.18 -6.39
N THR A 102 -0.38 11.01 -6.23
CA THR A 102 -0.08 10.41 -4.93
C THR A 102 1.42 10.28 -4.73
N LEU A 103 1.86 10.39 -3.48
CA LEU A 103 3.23 10.18 -3.06
C LEU A 103 3.28 9.02 -2.06
N GLN A 104 4.19 8.10 -2.28
CA GLN A 104 4.45 6.97 -1.37
C GLN A 104 5.89 7.05 -0.88
N ARG A 105 6.13 6.66 0.37
CA ARG A 105 7.47 6.57 0.93
C ARG A 105 7.48 5.67 2.15
N TRP A 106 8.67 5.27 2.58
CA TRP A 106 8.83 4.67 3.90
C TRP A 106 8.58 5.67 5.03
N PRO A 107 8.12 5.22 6.21
CA PRO A 107 8.16 6.02 7.44
C PRO A 107 9.60 6.36 7.82
N ASP A 108 9.78 7.18 8.86
CA ASP A 108 11.11 7.38 9.45
C ASP A 108 11.66 6.04 9.97
N ARG A 109 12.82 5.66 9.45
CA ARG A 109 13.54 4.42 9.77
C ARG A 109 14.97 4.70 10.22
N ARG A 110 15.26 5.88 10.78
CA ARG A 110 16.59 6.21 11.35
C ARG A 110 16.94 5.34 12.55
N ALA A 111 15.99 5.16 13.47
CA ALA A 111 16.18 4.36 14.67
C ALA A 111 15.99 2.85 14.43
N THR A 112 15.27 2.48 13.36
CA THR A 112 14.96 1.10 13.02
C THR A 112 15.17 0.91 11.52
N PRO A 113 16.40 0.56 11.09
CA PRO A 113 16.75 0.47 9.68
C PRO A 113 15.85 -0.47 8.89
N LEU A 114 15.71 -0.20 7.60
CA LEU A 114 15.09 -1.12 6.64
C LEU A 114 15.99 -2.34 6.49
N ARG A 115 15.41 -3.52 6.71
CA ARG A 115 16.12 -4.80 6.57
C ARG A 115 16.20 -5.17 5.09
N VAL A 116 17.41 -5.36 4.58
CA VAL A 116 17.67 -5.64 3.17
C VAL A 116 18.22 -7.06 3.03
N TYR A 117 17.53 -7.88 2.26
CA TYR A 117 18.05 -9.17 1.83
C TYR A 117 18.48 -9.07 0.36
N VAL A 118 19.72 -9.47 0.06
CA VAL A 118 20.22 -9.61 -1.30
C VAL A 118 20.49 -11.09 -1.53
N SER A 119 19.75 -11.70 -2.45
CA SER A 119 19.91 -13.10 -2.82
C SER A 119 21.31 -13.35 -3.34
N ASP A 120 21.98 -14.37 -2.80
CA ASP A 120 23.21 -14.95 -3.34
C ASP A 120 22.95 -16.07 -4.34
N GLU A 121 21.70 -16.57 -4.40
CA GLU A 121 21.25 -17.46 -5.46
C GLU A 121 21.29 -16.75 -6.81
N GLY A 122 21.75 -17.46 -7.84
CA GLY A 122 21.80 -16.99 -9.21
C GLY A 122 20.40 -16.83 -9.84
N PRO A 123 20.36 -16.42 -11.12
CA PRO A 123 19.12 -16.30 -11.87
C PRO A 123 18.20 -17.51 -11.75
N ASN A 124 16.91 -17.27 -11.46
CA ASN A 124 15.90 -18.33 -11.30
C ASN A 124 16.24 -19.36 -10.20
N ALA A 125 16.95 -18.95 -9.14
CA ALA A 125 17.37 -19.79 -8.02
C ALA A 125 18.34 -20.94 -8.43
N ILE A 126 19.13 -20.73 -9.48
CA ILE A 126 20.10 -21.72 -9.98
C ILE A 126 21.52 -21.21 -9.77
N GLY A 127 22.32 -21.98 -9.02
CA GLY A 127 23.72 -21.66 -8.74
C GLY A 127 23.87 -20.39 -7.89
N HIS A 128 25.06 -19.79 -7.94
CA HIS A 128 25.35 -18.52 -7.27
C HIS A 128 25.42 -17.37 -8.27
N VAL A 129 24.94 -16.21 -7.85
CA VAL A 129 25.20 -14.97 -8.60
C VAL A 129 26.67 -14.58 -8.48
N ARG A 130 27.17 -13.78 -9.42
CA ARG A 130 28.53 -13.26 -9.37
C ARG A 130 28.73 -12.33 -8.17
N ASP A 131 29.88 -12.43 -7.51
CA ASP A 131 30.22 -11.58 -6.35
C ASP A 131 30.25 -10.08 -6.70
N ASP A 132 30.68 -9.72 -7.90
CA ASP A 132 30.71 -8.33 -8.35
C ASP A 132 29.31 -7.71 -8.54
N TYR A 133 28.30 -8.54 -8.80
CA TYR A 133 26.90 -8.10 -8.84
C TYR A 133 26.36 -7.89 -7.43
N LEU A 134 26.70 -8.76 -6.47
CA LEU A 134 26.37 -8.56 -5.06
C LEU A 134 26.99 -7.26 -4.54
N GLN A 135 28.26 -7.02 -4.85
CA GLN A 135 28.96 -5.80 -4.49
C GLN A 135 28.29 -4.57 -5.12
N ALA A 136 27.96 -4.61 -6.41
CA ALA A 136 27.28 -3.52 -7.11
C ALA A 136 25.95 -3.11 -6.45
N VAL A 137 25.14 -4.10 -5.99
CA VAL A 137 23.89 -3.82 -5.28
C VAL A 137 24.15 -3.21 -3.90
N ARG A 138 25.13 -3.73 -3.15
CA ARG A 138 25.49 -3.17 -1.83
C ARG A 138 25.98 -1.73 -1.95
N GLU A 139 26.81 -1.43 -2.96
CA GLU A 139 27.25 -0.07 -3.27
C GLU A 139 26.07 0.85 -3.60
N ALA A 140 25.07 0.37 -4.33
CA ALA A 140 23.88 1.16 -4.65
C ALA A 140 23.07 1.56 -3.39
N PHE A 141 22.95 0.68 -2.40
CA PHE A 141 22.35 1.04 -1.11
C PHE A 141 23.18 2.09 -0.36
N THR A 142 24.51 1.93 -0.31
CA THR A 142 25.41 2.93 0.31
C THR A 142 25.28 4.31 -0.36
N ILE A 143 25.15 4.34 -1.69
CA ILE A 143 24.91 5.57 -2.44
C ILE A 143 23.59 6.22 -1.99
N TRP A 144 22.51 5.46 -1.83
CA TRP A 144 21.25 6.01 -1.31
C TRP A 144 21.34 6.44 0.16
N GLU A 145 22.16 5.81 1.00
CA GLU A 145 22.41 6.32 2.36
C GLU A 145 23.06 7.70 2.37
N SER A 146 23.97 7.98 1.43
CA SER A 146 24.63 9.30 1.29
C SER A 146 23.70 10.45 0.87
N VAL A 147 22.45 10.13 0.47
CA VAL A 147 21.41 11.13 0.19
C VAL A 147 20.82 11.70 1.49
N GLU A 148 21.12 11.09 2.64
CA GLU A 148 20.75 11.53 3.99
C GLU A 148 19.23 11.58 4.24
N LEU A 149 18.51 10.64 3.62
CA LEU A 149 17.08 10.43 3.88
C LEU A 149 16.82 9.98 5.33
N PRO A 150 15.59 10.11 5.85
CA PRO A 150 15.21 9.56 7.16
C PRO A 150 15.02 8.03 7.12
N ILE A 151 15.83 7.32 6.33
CA ILE A 151 15.89 5.86 6.25
C ILE A 151 17.35 5.41 6.34
N ARG A 152 17.57 4.20 6.82
CA ARG A 152 18.87 3.51 6.86
C ARG A 152 18.67 2.08 6.42
N PHE A 153 19.72 1.41 5.98
CA PHE A 153 19.65 0.02 5.55
C PHE A 153 20.49 -0.87 6.45
N ALA A 154 19.97 -2.06 6.76
CA ALA A 154 20.71 -3.10 7.45
C ALA A 154 20.58 -4.40 6.68
N PHE A 155 21.70 -4.97 6.24
CA PHE A 155 21.67 -6.23 5.50
C PHE A 155 21.39 -7.41 6.43
N VAL A 156 20.48 -8.27 6.01
CA VAL A 156 20.09 -9.49 6.71
C VAL A 156 20.28 -10.70 5.78
N THR A 157 20.43 -11.88 6.37
CA THR A 157 20.62 -13.15 5.64
C THR A 157 19.33 -13.93 5.45
N ASP A 158 18.27 -13.61 6.18
CA ASP A 158 16.95 -14.24 6.07
C ASP A 158 15.97 -13.32 5.32
N SER A 159 15.52 -13.77 4.15
CA SER A 159 14.58 -13.03 3.31
C SER A 159 13.19 -12.88 3.95
N ALA A 160 12.80 -13.76 4.88
CA ALA A 160 11.52 -13.66 5.60
C ALA A 160 11.48 -12.45 6.56
N LEU A 161 12.65 -11.95 6.96
CA LEU A 161 12.79 -10.77 7.81
C LEU A 161 12.99 -9.48 7.00
N ALA A 162 13.08 -9.55 5.67
CA ALA A 162 13.44 -8.40 4.86
C ALA A 162 12.26 -7.45 4.61
N ASP A 163 12.52 -6.15 4.72
CA ASP A 163 11.63 -5.09 4.26
C ASP A 163 11.85 -4.83 2.75
N ILE A 164 13.09 -5.01 2.28
CA ILE A 164 13.48 -4.92 0.87
C ILE A 164 14.20 -6.20 0.46
N THR A 165 13.74 -6.83 -0.63
CA THR A 165 14.43 -7.99 -1.23
C THR A 165 15.06 -7.61 -2.56
N VAL A 166 16.22 -8.18 -2.87
CA VAL A 166 16.86 -8.09 -4.19
C VAL A 166 17.11 -9.50 -4.71
N SER A 167 16.66 -9.78 -5.92
CA SER A 167 16.74 -11.09 -6.56
C SER A 167 17.13 -10.96 -8.04
N TRP A 168 17.50 -12.09 -8.64
CA TRP A 168 18.12 -12.14 -9.95
C TRP A 168 17.29 -12.96 -10.93
N VAL A 169 17.18 -12.47 -12.15
CA VAL A 169 16.57 -13.16 -13.28
C VAL A 169 17.54 -13.17 -14.45
N THR A 170 17.38 -14.12 -15.36
CA THR A 170 18.24 -14.17 -16.56
C THR A 170 17.93 -12.95 -17.42
N ASP A 171 16.64 -12.77 -17.71
CA ASP A 171 16.04 -11.64 -18.40
C ASP A 171 14.57 -11.50 -17.95
N PHE A 172 13.80 -10.67 -18.67
CA PHE A 172 12.36 -10.50 -18.45
C PHE A 172 11.52 -11.05 -19.62
N ASN A 173 11.93 -12.16 -20.23
CA ASN A 173 11.17 -12.90 -21.25
C ASN A 173 10.64 -12.02 -22.41
N GLY A 174 11.50 -11.16 -22.96
CA GLY A 174 11.17 -10.28 -24.09
C GLY A 174 10.67 -8.88 -23.70
N ASP A 175 10.39 -8.62 -22.41
CA ASP A 175 10.10 -7.26 -21.96
C ASP A 175 11.34 -6.36 -22.13
N PRO A 176 11.18 -5.12 -22.62
CA PRO A 176 12.28 -4.19 -22.79
C PRO A 176 12.68 -3.52 -21.46
N VAL A 177 12.79 -4.29 -20.36
CA VAL A 177 13.34 -3.86 -19.06
C VAL A 177 14.55 -4.70 -18.63
N LEU A 178 15.45 -4.12 -17.83
CA LEU A 178 16.59 -4.83 -17.22
C LEU A 178 16.44 -4.96 -15.71
N GLY A 179 15.50 -4.24 -15.12
CA GLY A 179 15.13 -4.33 -13.72
C GLY A 179 13.64 -4.10 -13.56
N ARG A 180 13.11 -4.55 -12.42
CA ARG A 180 11.73 -4.30 -12.03
C ARG A 180 11.67 -4.20 -10.52
N THR A 181 10.99 -3.17 -10.05
CA THR A 181 10.72 -2.99 -8.62
C THR A 181 9.23 -3.03 -8.36
N LYS A 182 8.82 -3.92 -7.45
CA LYS A 182 7.47 -3.94 -6.91
C LYS A 182 7.49 -3.25 -5.56
N VAL A 183 6.56 -2.32 -5.35
CA VAL A 183 6.37 -1.62 -4.07
C VAL A 183 5.00 -1.99 -3.52
N VAL A 184 4.95 -2.40 -2.26
CA VAL A 184 3.71 -2.63 -1.52
C VAL A 184 3.58 -1.50 -0.50
N ARG A 185 2.39 -0.89 -0.49
CA ARG A 185 2.04 0.18 0.44
C ARG A 185 0.75 -0.14 1.20
N ASP A 186 0.59 0.50 2.34
CA ASP A 186 -0.68 0.47 3.07
C ASP A 186 -1.69 1.50 2.52
N SER A 187 -2.87 1.57 3.14
CA SER A 187 -3.94 2.51 2.79
C SER A 187 -3.58 3.98 3.04
N LYS A 188 -2.53 4.25 3.82
CA LYS A 188 -1.99 5.57 4.12
C LYS A 188 -0.77 5.93 3.26
N PHE A 189 -0.48 5.11 2.24
CA PHE A 189 0.62 5.30 1.30
C PHE A 189 2.02 5.15 1.94
N TRP A 190 2.10 4.54 3.11
CA TRP A 190 3.38 4.09 3.65
C TRP A 190 3.83 2.86 2.90
N ILE A 191 5.06 2.89 2.38
CA ILE A 191 5.70 1.69 1.86
C ILE A 191 5.93 0.74 3.05
N VAL A 192 5.54 -0.52 2.84
CA VAL A 192 5.71 -1.59 3.82
C VAL A 192 6.61 -2.71 3.31
N ARG A 193 6.78 -2.83 1.99
CA ARG A 193 7.68 -3.80 1.36
C ARG A 193 8.11 -3.33 -0.02
N SER A 194 9.34 -3.66 -0.41
CA SER A 194 9.80 -3.56 -1.80
C SER A 194 10.51 -4.83 -2.26
N ASP A 195 10.22 -5.29 -3.46
CA ASP A 195 10.89 -6.43 -4.09
C ASP A 195 11.54 -5.97 -5.40
N VAL A 196 12.87 -6.03 -5.46
CA VAL A 196 13.70 -5.65 -6.59
C VAL A 196 14.16 -6.90 -7.35
N GLN A 197 13.99 -6.89 -8.66
CA GLN A 197 14.51 -7.91 -9.57
C GLN A 197 15.46 -7.27 -10.58
N LEU A 198 16.63 -7.88 -10.76
CA LEU A 198 17.65 -7.42 -11.70
C LEU A 198 17.98 -8.54 -12.70
N ALA A 199 18.00 -8.19 -13.99
CA ALA A 199 18.48 -9.09 -15.02
C ALA A 199 19.99 -9.26 -14.92
N THR A 200 20.49 -10.45 -15.25
CA THR A 200 21.94 -10.71 -15.35
C THR A 200 22.44 -10.71 -16.80
N MET A 201 21.55 -10.88 -17.77
CA MET A 201 21.88 -10.86 -19.20
C MET A 201 21.52 -9.53 -19.85
N ARG A 202 22.25 -9.21 -20.92
CA ARG A 202 21.88 -8.16 -21.86
C ARG A 202 20.61 -8.54 -22.59
N ARG A 203 19.85 -7.52 -22.99
CA ARG A 203 18.58 -7.64 -23.71
C ARG A 203 18.67 -8.42 -25.03
N ASP A 204 19.80 -8.30 -25.72
CA ASP A 204 20.10 -8.97 -26.99
C ASP A 204 20.68 -10.37 -26.80
N ALA A 205 20.69 -10.89 -25.56
CA ALA A 205 21.31 -12.15 -25.17
C ALA A 205 22.80 -12.27 -25.53
N SER A 206 23.48 -11.16 -25.85
CA SER A 206 24.88 -11.16 -26.28
C SER A 206 25.88 -11.46 -25.16
N GLY A 207 25.43 -11.47 -23.90
CA GLY A 207 26.26 -11.82 -22.75
C GLY A 207 25.78 -11.22 -21.44
N GLN A 208 26.61 -11.36 -20.41
CA GLN A 208 26.39 -10.81 -19.07
C GLN A 208 26.43 -9.28 -19.06
N LEU A 209 25.69 -8.68 -18.13
CA LEU A 209 25.78 -7.25 -17.88
C LEU A 209 27.15 -6.92 -17.27
N ASP A 210 27.66 -5.75 -17.61
CA ASP A 210 28.82 -5.20 -16.92
C ASP A 210 28.43 -4.83 -15.47
N PRO A 211 29.26 -5.10 -14.44
CA PRO A 211 28.95 -4.77 -13.05
C PRO A 211 28.62 -3.28 -12.83
N THR A 212 29.22 -2.36 -13.61
CA THR A 212 28.89 -0.93 -13.56
C THR A 212 27.49 -0.63 -14.09
N VAL A 213 26.98 -1.44 -15.02
CA VAL A 213 25.60 -1.39 -15.50
C VAL A 213 24.66 -1.93 -14.43
N VAL A 214 25.02 -3.05 -13.79
CA VAL A 214 24.24 -3.63 -12.67
C VAL A 214 24.14 -2.62 -11.52
N ARG A 215 25.22 -1.92 -11.18
CA ARG A 215 25.19 -0.86 -10.15
C ARG A 215 24.24 0.27 -10.54
N ALA A 216 24.34 0.80 -11.75
CA ALA A 216 23.46 1.88 -12.21
C ALA A 216 21.98 1.46 -12.20
N LEU A 217 21.70 0.22 -12.62
CA LEU A 217 20.38 -0.38 -12.56
C LEU A 217 19.90 -0.53 -11.11
N ALA A 218 20.74 -1.05 -10.22
CA ALA A 218 20.41 -1.18 -8.80
C ALA A 218 20.09 0.17 -8.16
N ILE A 219 20.84 1.24 -8.48
CA ILE A 219 20.52 2.60 -8.01
C ILE A 219 19.11 3.01 -8.46
N HIS A 220 18.76 2.80 -9.74
CA HIS A 220 17.44 3.12 -10.28
C HIS A 220 16.32 2.33 -9.60
N GLU A 221 16.47 1.00 -9.51
CA GLU A 221 15.46 0.12 -8.94
C GLU A 221 15.28 0.35 -7.43
N ILE A 222 16.37 0.57 -6.69
CA ILE A 222 16.27 0.96 -5.27
C ILE A 222 15.59 2.33 -5.14
N GLY A 223 15.80 3.25 -6.09
CA GLY A 223 15.08 4.52 -6.17
C GLY A 223 13.56 4.31 -6.20
N HIS A 224 13.08 3.39 -7.04
CA HIS A 224 11.68 2.96 -6.99
C HIS A 224 11.29 2.35 -5.64
N GLY A 225 12.14 1.49 -5.09
CA GLY A 225 11.91 0.81 -3.81
C GLY A 225 11.78 1.74 -2.61
N ILE A 226 12.33 2.95 -2.70
CA ILE A 226 12.20 4.01 -1.68
C ILE A 226 11.11 5.04 -2.01
N GLY A 227 10.41 4.90 -3.13
CA GLY A 227 9.23 5.69 -3.49
C GLY A 227 9.41 6.72 -4.60
N LEU A 228 10.56 6.76 -5.26
CA LEU A 228 10.73 7.56 -6.48
C LEU A 228 10.02 6.90 -7.67
N ASP A 229 9.70 7.72 -8.66
CA ASP A 229 9.18 7.26 -9.95
C ASP A 229 10.00 7.90 -11.09
N HIS A 230 9.69 7.52 -12.32
CA HIS A 230 10.45 7.97 -13.48
C HIS A 230 10.43 9.48 -13.65
N SER A 231 11.60 10.01 -14.00
CA SER A 231 11.73 11.35 -14.54
C SER A 231 11.67 11.32 -16.07
N ARG A 232 11.11 12.37 -16.67
CA ARG A 232 11.20 12.58 -18.13
C ARG A 232 12.59 13.07 -18.56
N ASP A 233 13.36 13.63 -17.63
CA ASP A 233 14.74 14.02 -17.90
C ASP A 233 15.61 12.77 -18.08
N THR A 234 16.15 12.58 -19.29
CA THR A 234 16.97 11.40 -19.61
C THR A 234 18.39 11.44 -19.03
N THR A 235 18.76 12.52 -18.34
CA THR A 235 20.08 12.71 -17.74
C THR A 235 20.19 12.26 -16.29
N VAL A 236 19.05 12.02 -15.62
CA VAL A 236 19.01 11.57 -14.22
C VAL A 236 18.96 10.06 -14.10
N ILE A 237 19.30 9.50 -12.93
CA ILE A 237 19.32 8.04 -12.76
C ILE A 237 17.91 7.44 -12.83
N MET A 238 16.89 8.20 -12.42
CA MET A 238 15.48 7.79 -12.47
C MET A 238 14.84 7.90 -13.87
N ALA A 239 15.61 8.13 -14.93
CA ALA A 239 15.07 8.06 -16.29
C ALA A 239 14.64 6.61 -16.66
N PRO A 240 13.51 6.40 -17.36
CA PRO A 240 13.08 5.05 -17.77
C PRO A 240 14.12 4.29 -18.61
N LYS A 241 14.92 5.05 -19.37
CA LYS A 241 16.10 4.53 -20.08
C LYS A 241 17.35 5.05 -19.38
N ILE A 242 17.93 4.20 -18.54
CA ILE A 242 19.09 4.53 -17.71
C ILE A 242 20.29 4.84 -18.60
N ARG A 243 20.71 6.10 -18.62
CA ARG A 243 21.95 6.59 -19.24
C ARG A 243 22.96 7.07 -18.22
N ALA A 244 22.46 7.64 -17.12
CA ALA A 244 23.28 8.04 -15.99
C ALA A 244 23.91 6.81 -15.32
N ARG A 245 25.07 7.03 -14.66
CA ARG A 245 25.80 6.00 -13.91
C ARG A 245 25.86 6.26 -12.41
N ALA A 246 25.31 7.39 -11.97
CA ALA A 246 25.32 7.86 -10.60
C ALA A 246 24.09 8.74 -10.32
N ILE A 247 23.77 8.91 -9.03
CA ILE A 247 22.76 9.87 -8.55
C ILE A 247 23.19 11.28 -8.93
N THR A 248 22.26 12.06 -9.49
CA THR A 248 22.45 13.48 -9.77
C THR A 248 21.95 14.35 -8.62
N VAL A 249 22.24 15.66 -8.70
CA VAL A 249 21.65 16.66 -7.79
C VAL A 249 20.12 16.65 -7.84
N PHE A 250 19.52 16.40 -9.02
CA PHE A 250 18.06 16.36 -9.19
C PHE A 250 17.44 15.11 -8.55
N ASP A 251 18.11 13.95 -8.64
CA ASP A 251 17.70 12.73 -7.95
C ASP A 251 17.71 12.93 -6.42
N LYS A 252 18.82 13.48 -5.90
CA LYS A 252 18.97 13.81 -4.48
C LYS A 252 17.88 14.76 -4.00
N ALA A 253 17.69 15.89 -4.70
CA ALA A 253 16.72 16.91 -4.33
C ALA A 253 15.28 16.36 -4.35
N THR A 254 14.95 15.52 -5.35
CA THR A 254 13.62 14.89 -5.46
C THR A 254 13.36 13.94 -4.30
N ALA A 255 14.33 13.07 -3.96
CA ALA A 255 14.20 12.17 -2.81
C ALA A 255 14.06 12.93 -1.50
N GLN A 256 14.86 13.98 -1.29
CA GLN A 256 14.77 14.81 -0.07
C GLN A 256 13.43 15.55 0.03
N LEU A 257 12.88 16.05 -1.08
CA LEU A 257 11.55 16.67 -1.10
C LEU A 257 10.46 15.64 -0.79
N LEU A 258 10.49 14.47 -1.44
CA LEU A 258 9.55 13.37 -1.19
C LEU A 258 9.49 13.00 0.30
N TYR A 259 10.65 12.88 0.94
CA TYR A 259 10.73 12.52 2.37
C TYR A 259 10.45 13.68 3.34
N SER A 260 10.30 14.90 2.84
CA SER A 260 9.94 16.07 3.65
C SER A 260 8.44 16.32 3.76
N VAL A 261 7.62 15.60 2.98
CA VAL A 261 6.16 15.72 2.96
C VAL A 261 5.48 14.43 3.47
N PRO A 262 4.23 14.48 3.97
CA PRO A 262 3.49 13.26 4.28
C PRO A 262 3.20 12.46 3.00
N PRO A 263 3.13 11.12 3.07
CA PRO A 263 2.64 10.32 1.95
C PRO A 263 1.13 10.53 1.78
N GLY A 264 0.63 10.25 0.58
CA GLY A 264 -0.78 10.35 0.26
C GLY A 264 -1.07 11.14 -1.00
N SER A 265 -2.36 11.38 -1.24
CA SER A 265 -2.82 12.18 -2.36
C SER A 265 -2.56 13.66 -2.12
N VAL A 266 -2.06 14.37 -3.13
CA VAL A 266 -1.89 15.83 -3.09
C VAL A 266 -3.10 16.59 -3.62
N VAL A 267 -4.10 15.91 -4.21
CA VAL A 267 -5.32 16.56 -4.71
C VAL A 267 -6.35 16.73 -3.60
N THR A 268 -6.95 17.92 -3.52
CA THR A 268 -8.15 18.09 -2.70
C THR A 268 -9.31 17.50 -3.46
N ARG A 269 -9.99 16.48 -2.91
CA ARG A 269 -11.26 16.01 -3.47
C ARG A 269 -12.28 17.15 -3.30
N GLN A 270 -12.49 17.97 -4.33
CA GLN A 270 -13.64 18.86 -4.37
C GLN A 270 -14.86 17.95 -4.32
N ARG A 271 -15.76 18.14 -3.35
CA ARG A 271 -17.11 17.59 -3.49
C ARG A 271 -17.66 18.18 -4.79
N LEU A 272 -17.78 17.37 -5.83
CA LEU A 272 -18.79 17.62 -6.84
C LEU A 272 -20.11 17.51 -6.07
N SER A 273 -20.64 18.64 -5.65
CA SER A 273 -22.03 18.74 -5.24
C SER A 273 -22.84 18.22 -6.43
N GLN A 274 -23.36 17.00 -6.31
CA GLN A 274 -24.32 16.47 -7.26
C GLN A 274 -25.45 17.51 -7.33
N PRO A 275 -25.76 18.11 -8.49
CA PRO A 275 -26.89 19.02 -8.56
C PRO A 275 -28.11 18.24 -8.10
N ALA A 276 -28.78 18.74 -7.06
CA ALA A 276 -30.02 18.15 -6.57
C ALA A 276 -30.95 17.99 -7.78
N GLN A 277 -31.36 16.75 -8.06
CA GLN A 277 -32.41 16.52 -9.04
C GLN A 277 -33.63 17.32 -8.59
N PRO A 278 -34.19 18.23 -9.41
CA PRO A 278 -35.41 18.91 -9.06
C PRO A 278 -36.51 17.84 -8.89
N ALA A 279 -37.16 17.86 -7.73
CA ALA A 279 -38.28 16.97 -7.45
C ALA A 279 -39.36 17.21 -8.51
N LEU A 280 -39.73 16.14 -9.22
CA LEU A 280 -40.88 16.17 -10.12
C LEU A 280 -42.15 16.42 -9.28
N PRO A 281 -43.01 17.36 -9.66
CA PRO A 281 -44.29 17.52 -9.00
C PRO A 281 -45.13 16.25 -9.18
N SER A 282 -45.68 15.74 -8.08
CA SER A 282 -46.56 14.57 -8.09
C SER A 282 -47.91 14.90 -8.74
N PRO A 283 -48.55 13.95 -9.43
CA PRO A 283 -49.88 14.13 -10.05
C PRO A 283 -51.00 14.24 -9.01
#